data_AF-A0A2E9SK65-F1
#
_entry.id   AF-A0A2E9SK65-F1
#
_cell.length_a   1.000
_cell.length_b   1.000
_cell.length_c   1.000
_cell.angle_alpha   90.00
_cell.angle_beta   90.00
_cell.angle_gamma   90.00
#
_symmetry.space_group_name_H-M   'P 1'
#
loop_
_entity.id
_entity.type
_entity.pdbx_description
1 polymer ?
#
loop_
_entity_poly.entity_id
_entity_poly.type
_entity_poly.pdbx_seq_one_letter_code
_entity_poly.pdbx_strand_id
1 'polypeptide(L)' 'MSRQYSISELATEFDITTRSIRFYEEKGLLRPTRNGQTRIYSAADRTKLR' A
#
# COMPACT_ATOMS: atom_id res chain seq x y z
N MET A 1 5.76 3.68 -17.58
CA MET A 1 5.90 2.59 -16.58
C MET A 1 5.29 3.07 -15.27
N SER A 2 4.09 2.59 -14.90
CA SER A 2 3.46 2.92 -13.61
C SER A 2 4.17 2.13 -12.51
N ARG A 3 4.82 2.81 -11.56
CA ARG A 3 5.50 2.15 -10.44
C ARG A 3 4.46 1.52 -9.51
N GLN A 4 4.63 0.24 -9.25
CA GLN A 4 3.81 -0.57 -8.37
C GLN A 4 4.62 -0.89 -7.11
N TYR A 5 3.93 -0.95 -5.98
CA TYR A 5 4.54 -1.25 -4.69
C TYR A 5 3.78 -2.40 -4.03
N SER A 6 4.50 -3.22 -3.28
CA SER A 6 3.94 -4.21 -2.38
C SER A 6 3.71 -3.60 -0.99
N ILE A 7 2.93 -4.31 -0.16
CA ILE A 7 2.68 -3.88 1.22
C ILE A 7 3.96 -3.81 2.05
N SER A 8 4.92 -4.71 1.77
CA SER A 8 6.20 -4.78 2.49
C SER A 8 7.13 -3.63 2.10
N GLU A 9 7.16 -3.26 0.83
CA GLU A 9 7.93 -2.09 0.36
C GLU A 9 7.43 -0.80 1.00
N LEU A 10 6.11 -0.58 1.00
CA LEU A 10 5.52 0.60 1.65
C LEU A 10 5.75 0.58 3.17
N ALA A 11 5.61 -0.57 3.82
CA ALA A 11 5.86 -0.69 5.25
C ALA A 11 7.29 -0.28 5.61
N THR A 12 8.27 -0.76 4.84
CA THR A 12 9.69 -0.43 5.02
C THR A 12 9.98 1.04 4.71
N GLU A 13 9.39 1.56 3.63
CA GLU A 13 9.61 2.94 3.18
C GLU A 13 9.10 4.00 4.16
N PHE A 14 7.95 3.76 4.79
CA PHE A 14 7.33 4.69 5.74
C PHE A 14 7.60 4.34 7.21
N ASP A 15 8.44 3.34 7.48
CA ASP A 15 8.73 2.82 8.81
C ASP A 15 7.45 2.50 9.62
N ILE A 16 6.47 1.88 8.96
CA ILE A 16 5.22 1.45 9.57
C ILE A 16 5.00 -0.04 9.37
N THR A 17 4.14 -0.62 10.21
CA THR A 17 3.81 -2.03 10.06
C THR A 17 2.87 -2.27 8.87
N THR A 18 2.93 -3.46 8.27
CA THR A 18 1.94 -3.90 7.26
C THR A 18 0.51 -3.93 7.83
N ARG A 19 0.35 -3.97 9.16
CA ARG A 19 -0.96 -3.88 9.83
C ARG A 19 -1.51 -2.45 9.73
N SER A 20 -0.67 -1.43 9.90
CA SER A 20 -1.07 -0.02 9.73
C SER A 20 -1.56 0.25 8.30
N ILE A 21 -0.88 -0.31 7.30
CA ILE A 21 -1.31 -0.17 5.89
C ILE A 21 -2.67 -0.85 5.67
N ARG A 22 -2.87 -2.05 6.21
CA ARG A 22 -4.18 -2.74 6.16
C ARG A 22 -5.28 -1.94 6.86
N PHE A 23 -4.97 -1.30 7.98
CA PHE A 23 -5.92 -0.41 8.65
C PHE A 23 -6.35 0.75 7.74
N TYR A 24 -5.43 1.35 6.99
CA TYR A 24 -5.78 2.40 6.02
C TYR A 24 -6.60 1.88 4.83
N GLU A 25 -6.40 0.63 4.40
CA GLU A 25 -7.28 -0.03 3.43
C GLU A 25 -8.69 -0.23 3.99
N GLU A 26 -8.82 -0.72 5.23
CA GLU A 26 -10.10 -0.93 5.90
C GLU A 26 -10.87 0.39 6.10
N LYS A 27 -10.14 1.51 6.30
CA LYS A 27 -10.71 2.86 6.34
C LYS A 27 -11.00 3.45 4.96
N GLY A 28 -10.69 2.75 3.87
CA GLY A 28 -10.93 3.19 2.50
C GLY A 28 -9.99 4.28 2.00
N LEU A 29 -8.91 4.57 2.74
CA LEU A 29 -7.90 5.57 2.37
C LEU A 29 -7.00 5.05 1.25
N LEU A 30 -6.63 3.77 1.31
CA LEU A 30 -5.85 3.08 0.28
C LEU A 30 -6.74 2.15 -0.54
N ARG A 31 -6.45 2.02 -1.84
CA ARG A 31 -7.21 1.17 -2.76
C ARG A 31 -6.26 0.31 -3.60
N PRO A 32 -5.56 -0.66 -2.99
CA PRO A 32 -4.66 -1.54 -3.73
C PRO A 32 -5.44 -2.39 -4.73
N THR A 33 -4.82 -2.64 -5.88
CA THR A 33 -5.25 -3.70 -6.79
C THR A 33 -4.76 -5.04 -6.25
N ARG A 34 -5.51 -6.12 -6.50
CA ARG A 34 -5.09 -7.47 -6.09
C ARG A 34 -4.57 -8.23 -7.29
N ASN A 35 -3.37 -8.81 -7.17
CA ASN A 35 -2.86 -9.79 -8.11
C ASN A 35 -2.77 -11.14 -7.37
N GLY A 36 -3.84 -11.94 -7.49
CA GLY A 36 -4.07 -13.11 -6.66
C GLY A 36 -4.19 -12.73 -5.17
N GLN A 37 -3.29 -13.27 -4.35
CA GLN A 37 -3.24 -12.98 -2.91
C GLN A 37 -2.47 -11.70 -2.58
N THR A 38 -1.69 -11.17 -3.52
CA THR A 38 -0.80 -10.03 -3.31
C THR A 38 -1.52 -8.71 -3.53
N ARG A 39 -1.35 -7.77 -2.60
CA ARG A 39 -1.81 -6.38 -2.72
C ARG A 39 -0.76 -5.57 -3.45
N ILE A 40 -1.19 -4.87 -4.50
CA ILE A 40 -0.37 -3.99 -5.32
C ILE A 40 -0.90 -2.57 -5.18
N TYR A 41 -0.04 -1.69 -4.65
CA TYR A 41 -0.32 -0.29 -4.44
C TYR A 41 0.23 0.53 -5.59
N SER A 42 -0.52 1.56 -5.96
CA SER A 42 -0.10 2.52 -6.96
C SER A 42 0.79 3.61 -6.35
N ALA A 43 1.44 4.40 -7.20
CA ALA A 43 2.12 5.62 -6.75
C ALA A 43 1.17 6.61 -6.05
N ALA A 44 -0.13 6.61 -6.38
CA ALA A 44 -1.12 7.44 -5.71
C ALA A 44 -1.38 6.96 -4.27
N ASP A 45 -1.47 5.65 -4.05
CA ASP A 45 -1.60 5.07 -2.71
C ASP A 45 -0.37 5.37 -1.85
N ARG A 46 0.84 5.27 -2.43
CA ARG A 46 2.08 5.68 -1.77
C ARG A 46 2.05 7.15 -1.33
N THR A 47 1.53 8.03 -2.19
CA THR A 47 1.48 9.47 -1.90
C THR A 47 0.56 9.79 -0.72
N LYS A 48 -0.45 8.95 -0.45
CA LYS A 48 -1.35 9.10 0.71
C LYS A 48 -0.74 8.65 2.04
N LEU A 49 0.38 7.91 2.00
CA LEU A 49 1.11 7.46 3.19
C LEU A 49 2.20 8.44 3.64
N ARG A 50 2.52 9.42 2.79
CA ARG A 50 3.41 10.54 3.12
C ARG A 50 2.65 11.61 3.89
#